data_AF-A0A7S1QB01-F1
#
_entry.id   AF-A0A7S1QB01-F1
#
_cell.length_a   1.000
_cell.length_b   1.000
_cell.length_c   1.000
_cell.angle_alpha   90.00
_cell.angle_beta   90.00
_cell.angle_gamma   90.00
#
_symmetry.space_group_name_H-M   'P 1'
#
loop_
_entity.id
_entity.type
_entity.pdbx_description
1 polymer ?
#
loop_
_entity_poly.entity_id
_entity_poly.type
_entity_poly.pdbx_seq_one_letter_code
_entity_poly.pdbx_strand_id
1 'polypeptide(L)'
;QELRSAEQLSRALAEGNPGDASTGAGGVGLNLGSFDEVLRQSFPPCMRLLVQHQRSGRHLLHQGRLQLRPFLREAGLGLPAALAWWRREICLDLEVTEEVYRQGDYEYEVEHAYGERGKMSVAF
;
A
#
# COMPACT_ATOMS: atom_id res chain seq x y z
N GLN A 1 -11.02 -24.37 -39.80
CA GLN A 1 -10.88 -22.91 -39.72
C GLN A 1 -11.06 -22.37 -38.29
N GLU A 2 -11.61 -23.17 -37.37
CA GLU A 2 -11.88 -22.83 -35.95
C GLU A 2 -10.75 -23.23 -34.96
N LEU A 3 -9.56 -23.59 -35.43
CA LEU A 3 -8.43 -23.96 -34.54
C LEU A 3 -7.35 -22.88 -34.50
N ARG A 4 -7.29 -21.99 -35.49
CA ARG A 4 -6.34 -20.85 -35.52
C ARG A 4 -6.75 -19.72 -34.57
N SER A 5 -8.03 -19.63 -34.24
CA SER A 5 -8.57 -18.59 -33.34
C SER A 5 -8.19 -18.85 -31.87
N ALA A 6 -8.03 -20.11 -31.46
CA ALA A 6 -7.64 -20.47 -30.09
C ALA A 6 -6.15 -20.19 -29.82
N GLU A 7 -5.26 -20.45 -30.79
CA GLU A 7 -3.83 -20.13 -30.66
C GLU A 7 -3.56 -18.62 -30.68
N GLN A 8 -4.43 -17.83 -31.33
CA GLN A 8 -4.33 -16.37 -31.30
C GLN A 8 -4.75 -15.78 -29.95
N LEU A 9 -5.68 -16.41 -29.24
CA LEU A 9 -6.09 -15.96 -27.90
C LEU A 9 -5.02 -16.25 -26.83
N SER A 10 -4.29 -17.37 -26.93
CA SER A 10 -3.19 -17.69 -26.00
C SER A 10 -1.98 -16.79 -26.15
N ARG A 11 -1.79 -16.15 -27.32
CA ARG A 11 -0.63 -15.30 -27.59
C ARG A 11 -0.78 -13.87 -27.06
N ALA A 12 -2.02 -13.43 -26.83
CA ALA A 12 -2.33 -12.09 -26.33
C ALA A 12 -2.18 -11.93 -24.80
N LEU A 13 -1.97 -13.02 -24.06
CA LEU A 13 -1.71 -12.99 -22.61
C LEU A 13 -0.21 -12.92 -22.24
N ALA A 14 0.68 -12.92 -23.23
CA ALA A 14 2.13 -12.91 -23.02
C ALA A 14 2.79 -11.52 -23.14
N GLU A 15 2.04 -10.45 -23.42
CA GLU A 15 2.57 -9.08 -23.49
C GLU A 15 1.96 -8.20 -22.40
N GLY A 16 2.25 -8.55 -21.15
CA GLY A 16 2.04 -7.69 -20.00
C GLY A 16 3.26 -6.81 -19.75
N ASN A 17 3.27 -5.65 -20.38
CA ASN A 17 3.93 -4.39 -20.00
C ASN A 17 5.16 -4.46 -19.05
N PRO A 18 6.39 -4.17 -19.51
CA PRO A 18 7.47 -3.73 -18.64
C PRO A 18 7.18 -2.29 -18.17
N GLY A 19 6.17 -2.15 -17.33
CA GLY A 19 5.93 -0.96 -16.51
C GLY A 19 6.74 -1.03 -15.23
N ASP A 20 8.01 -1.40 -15.33
CA ASP A 20 8.97 -1.22 -14.24
C ASP A 20 9.47 0.22 -14.33
N ALA A 21 8.64 1.14 -13.85
CA ALA A 21 9.11 2.44 -13.40
C ALA A 21 9.90 2.21 -12.10
N SER A 22 11.04 1.54 -12.22
CA SER A 22 12.06 1.51 -11.20
C SER A 22 12.79 2.85 -11.22
N THR A 23 12.25 3.80 -10.48
CA THR A 23 13.02 4.93 -9.99
C THR A 23 12.55 5.25 -8.58
N GLY A 24 13.17 4.60 -7.61
CA GLY A 24 12.96 4.91 -6.19
C GLY A 24 13.53 3.85 -5.24
N ALA A 25 14.83 3.95 -4.98
CA ALA A 25 15.58 3.34 -3.87
C ALA A 25 15.62 1.80 -3.79
N GLY A 26 16.74 1.25 -4.26
CA GLY A 26 17.17 -0.09 -3.87
C GLY A 26 17.39 -0.17 -2.36
N GLY A 27 16.47 -0.84 -1.68
CA GLY A 27 16.58 -1.28 -0.30
C GLY A 27 15.75 -2.54 -0.18
N VAL A 28 16.18 -3.51 0.62
CA VAL A 28 15.42 -4.73 0.92
C VAL A 28 14.00 -4.33 1.33
N GLY A 29 13.05 -4.46 0.40
CA GLY A 29 11.70 -3.93 0.57
C GLY A 29 10.95 -4.64 1.69
N LEU A 30 10.23 -3.87 2.49
CA LEU A 30 9.30 -4.42 3.47
C LEU A 30 8.21 -5.19 2.72
N ASN A 31 8.02 -6.46 3.08
CA ASN A 31 6.93 -7.28 2.59
C ASN A 31 5.87 -7.48 3.69
N LEU A 32 4.62 -7.76 3.31
CA LEU A 32 3.54 -8.02 4.27
C LEU A 32 3.83 -9.21 5.20
N GLY A 33 4.55 -10.22 4.72
CA GLY A 33 4.93 -11.39 5.53
C GLY A 33 6.01 -11.09 6.58
N SER A 34 6.90 -10.14 6.33
CA SER A 34 7.96 -9.73 7.26
C SER A 34 7.59 -8.49 8.08
N PHE A 35 6.44 -7.87 7.80
CA PHE A 35 6.00 -6.63 8.42
C PHE A 35 5.98 -6.71 9.96
N ASP A 36 5.39 -7.75 10.52
CA ASP A 36 5.26 -7.92 11.98
C ASP A 36 6.61 -8.15 12.69
N GLU A 37 7.57 -8.74 12.00
CA GLU A 37 8.92 -8.92 12.52
C GLU A 37 9.67 -7.58 12.56
N VAL A 38 9.68 -6.86 11.44
CA VAL A 38 10.34 -5.55 11.32
C VAL A 38 9.65 -4.50 12.20
N LEU A 39 8.33 -4.56 12.35
CA LEU A 39 7.57 -3.73 13.28
C LEU A 39 8.10 -3.87 14.72
N ARG A 40 8.44 -5.08 15.16
CA ARG A 40 8.95 -5.30 16.52
C ARG A 40 10.42 -4.95 16.67
N GLN A 41 11.23 -5.24 15.66
CA GLN A 41 12.69 -5.12 15.75
C GLN A 41 13.20 -3.73 15.39
N SER A 42 12.62 -3.09 14.37
CA SER A 42 13.21 -1.91 13.72
C SER A 42 12.36 -0.65 13.82
N PHE A 43 11.02 -0.77 13.95
CA PHE A 43 10.18 0.44 13.99
C PHE A 43 10.35 1.19 15.32
N PRO A 44 10.42 2.53 15.30
CA PRO A 44 10.49 3.33 16.53
C PRO A 44 9.21 3.17 17.37
N PRO A 45 9.28 3.39 18.69
CA PRO A 45 8.13 3.19 19.58
C PRO A 45 6.85 3.91 19.15
N CYS A 46 6.95 5.15 18.67
CA CYS A 46 5.81 5.94 18.21
C CYS A 46 5.07 5.27 17.04
N MET A 47 5.79 4.76 16.04
CA MET A 47 5.20 4.09 14.88
C MET A 47 4.59 2.73 15.28
N ARG A 48 5.21 2.02 16.23
CA ARG A 48 4.62 0.79 16.81
C ARG A 48 3.29 1.07 17.50
N LEU A 49 3.20 2.16 18.26
CA LEU A 49 1.97 2.60 18.92
C LEU A 49 0.87 2.95 17.91
N LEU A 50 1.20 3.64 16.81
CA LEU A 50 0.24 3.95 15.75
C LEU A 50 -0.32 2.68 15.08
N VAL A 51 0.56 1.71 14.76
CA VAL A 51 0.14 0.43 14.18
C VAL A 51 -0.73 -0.37 15.16
N GLN A 52 -0.37 -0.41 16.44
CA GLN A 52 -1.18 -1.06 17.47
C GLN A 52 -2.54 -0.40 17.64
N HIS A 53 -2.60 0.94 17.62
CA HIS A 53 -3.86 1.67 17.69
C HIS A 53 -4.74 1.36 16.47
N GLN A 54 -4.18 1.38 15.26
CA GLN A 54 -4.91 1.00 14.05
C GLN A 54 -5.49 -0.43 14.16
N ARG A 55 -4.67 -1.37 14.64
CA ARG A 55 -5.07 -2.77 14.87
C ARG A 55 -6.11 -2.98 15.96
N SER A 56 -6.30 -2.00 16.84
CA SER A 56 -7.34 -2.08 17.87
C SER A 56 -8.76 -1.98 17.32
N GLY A 57 -8.91 -1.70 16.01
CA GLY A 57 -10.23 -1.52 15.38
C GLY A 57 -10.91 -0.21 15.78
N ARG A 58 -10.12 0.75 16.29
CA ARG A 58 -10.59 2.11 16.62
C ARG A 58 -10.09 3.09 15.57
N HIS A 59 -10.93 4.05 15.21
CA HIS A 59 -10.60 5.14 14.31
C HIS A 59 -9.26 5.79 14.65
N LEU A 60 -8.26 5.56 13.80
CA LEU A 60 -7.00 6.29 13.88
C LEU A 60 -7.22 7.70 13.38
N LEU A 61 -6.96 8.70 14.23
CA LEU A 61 -7.11 10.11 13.87
C LEU A 61 -6.29 10.47 12.62
N HIS A 62 -6.78 11.45 11.86
CA HIS A 62 -6.15 11.91 10.61
C HIS A 62 -4.65 12.19 10.75
N GLN A 63 -4.22 12.84 11.84
CA GLN A 63 -2.80 13.12 12.12
C GLN A 63 -1.96 11.85 12.25
N GLY A 64 -2.49 10.79 12.84
CA GLY A 64 -1.80 9.50 12.93
C GLY A 64 -1.62 8.86 11.55
N ARG A 65 -2.61 8.98 10.67
CA ARG A 65 -2.52 8.49 9.28
C ARG A 65 -1.51 9.29 8.46
N LEU A 66 -1.48 10.62 8.64
CA LEU A 66 -0.50 11.50 8.00
C LEU A 66 0.94 11.16 8.39
N GLN A 67 1.18 10.70 9.61
CA GLN A 67 2.50 10.24 10.05
C GLN A 67 2.82 8.84 9.54
N LEU A 68 1.87 7.90 9.63
CA LEU A 68 2.12 6.48 9.35
C LEU A 68 2.26 6.18 7.85
N ARG A 69 1.49 6.81 6.97
CA ARG A 69 1.53 6.55 5.51
C ARG A 69 2.90 6.81 4.88
N PRO A 70 3.51 8.01 4.99
CA PRO A 70 4.83 8.27 4.42
C PRO A 70 5.92 7.47 5.11
N PHE A 71 5.76 7.18 6.41
CA PHE A 71 6.70 6.33 7.14
C PHE A 71 6.77 4.91 6.55
N LEU A 72 5.62 4.30 6.21
CA LEU A 72 5.60 2.97 5.61
C LEU A 72 6.30 2.94 4.24
N ARG A 73 6.16 4.02 3.46
CA ARG A 73 6.88 4.20 2.20
C ARG A 73 8.39 4.25 2.44
N GLU A 74 8.83 5.09 3.39
CA GLU A 74 10.25 5.24 3.73
C GLU A 74 10.86 3.98 4.36
N ALA A 75 10.05 3.20 5.08
CA ALA A 75 10.44 1.90 5.58
C ALA A 75 10.58 0.83 4.47
N GLY A 76 10.21 1.17 3.23
CA GLY A 76 10.38 0.33 2.05
C GLY A 76 9.19 -0.58 1.75
N LEU A 77 8.00 -0.32 2.31
CA LEU A 77 6.79 -1.06 1.96
C LEU A 77 6.33 -0.58 0.57
N GLY A 78 6.28 -1.47 -0.43
CA GLY A 78 5.85 -1.07 -1.77
C GLY A 78 4.37 -0.65 -1.81
N LEU A 79 3.99 0.25 -2.73
CA LEU A 79 2.62 0.77 -2.83
C LEU A 79 1.53 -0.32 -2.89
N PRO A 80 1.63 -1.38 -3.73
CA PRO A 80 0.59 -2.40 -3.79
C PRO A 80 0.41 -3.12 -2.44
N ALA A 81 1.53 -3.36 -1.74
CA ALA A 81 1.52 -3.96 -0.41
C ALA A 81 0.95 -2.98 0.64
N ALA A 82 1.28 -1.69 0.54
CA ALA A 82 0.76 -0.65 1.42
C ALA A 82 -0.76 -0.49 1.28
N LEU A 83 -1.29 -0.49 0.05
CA LEU A 83 -2.73 -0.44 -0.20
C LEU A 83 -3.45 -1.67 0.39
N ALA A 84 -2.88 -2.87 0.20
CA ALA A 84 -3.42 -4.08 0.79
C ALA A 84 -3.40 -4.04 2.34
N TRP A 85 -2.32 -3.51 2.92
CA TRP A 85 -2.20 -3.32 4.37
C TRP A 85 -3.24 -2.33 4.89
N TRP A 86 -3.32 -1.12 4.30
CA TRP A 86 -4.25 -0.08 4.72
C TRP A 86 -5.70 -0.51 4.56
N ARG A 87 -6.06 -1.19 3.47
CA ARG A 87 -7.41 -1.76 3.30
C ARG A 87 -7.74 -2.72 4.43
N ARG A 88 -6.86 -3.67 4.72
CA ARG A 88 -7.07 -4.66 5.80
C ARG A 88 -7.23 -3.97 7.16
N GLU A 89 -6.34 -3.04 7.47
CA GLU A 89 -6.21 -2.45 8.81
C GLU A 89 -7.25 -1.37 9.08
N ILE A 90 -7.70 -0.62 8.06
CA ILE A 90 -8.81 0.35 8.21
C ILE A 90 -10.15 -0.37 8.35
N CYS A 91 -10.37 -1.46 7.60
CA CYS A 91 -11.61 -2.24 7.70
C CYS A 91 -11.70 -3.09 8.99
N LEU A 92 -10.69 -3.02 9.88
CA LEU A 92 -10.83 -3.54 11.25
C LEU A 92 -11.75 -2.65 12.09
N ASP A 93 -11.88 -1.39 11.72
CA ASP A 93 -12.88 -0.51 12.29
C ASP A 93 -14.26 -0.87 11.74
N LEU A 94 -15.18 -1.24 12.62
CA LEU A 94 -16.54 -1.65 12.25
C LEU A 94 -17.35 -0.52 11.62
N GLU A 95 -16.95 0.74 11.82
CA GLU A 95 -17.57 1.91 11.19
C GLU A 95 -17.10 2.12 9.74
N VAL A 96 -16.01 1.46 9.31
CA VAL A 96 -15.48 1.57 7.94
C VAL A 96 -15.68 0.25 7.20
N THR A 97 -16.67 0.22 6.31
CA THR A 97 -16.80 -0.89 5.35
C THR A 97 -15.76 -0.79 4.25
N GLU A 98 -15.54 -1.89 3.55
CA GLU A 98 -14.67 -1.91 2.39
C GLU A 98 -15.17 -0.97 1.27
N GLU A 99 -16.49 -0.80 1.12
CA GLU A 99 -17.03 0.17 0.16
C GLU A 99 -16.66 1.60 0.55
N VAL A 100 -16.74 1.94 1.85
CA VAL A 100 -16.33 3.27 2.35
C VAL A 100 -14.82 3.48 2.17
N TYR A 101 -14.00 2.44 2.35
CA TYR A 101 -12.57 2.53 2.05
C TYR A 101 -12.31 2.87 0.58
N ARG A 102 -13.00 2.18 -0.34
CA ARG A 102 -12.79 2.31 -1.79
C ARG A 102 -13.42 3.57 -2.40
N GLN A 103 -14.61 3.95 -1.93
CA GLN A 103 -15.33 5.14 -2.40
C GLN A 103 -14.85 6.42 -1.71
N GLY A 104 -14.27 6.29 -0.52
CA GLY A 104 -13.69 7.41 0.21
C GLY A 104 -12.29 7.78 -0.28
N ASP A 105 -11.66 8.70 0.44
CA ASP A 105 -10.35 9.25 0.08
C ASP A 105 -9.17 8.40 0.57
N TYR A 106 -9.41 7.26 1.23
CA TYR A 106 -8.33 6.49 1.88
C TYR A 106 -7.30 5.94 0.90
N GLU A 107 -7.75 5.38 -0.22
CA GLU A 107 -6.89 4.86 -1.27
C GLU A 107 -6.09 5.99 -1.93
N TYR A 108 -6.78 7.09 -2.29
CA TYR A 108 -6.16 8.28 -2.85
C TYR A 108 -5.11 8.89 -1.92
N GLU A 109 -5.39 9.00 -0.62
CA GLU A 109 -4.45 9.54 0.37
C GLU A 109 -3.19 8.67 0.51
N VAL A 110 -3.31 7.34 0.32
CA VAL A 110 -2.15 6.44 0.29
C VAL A 110 -1.36 6.63 -1.01
N GLU A 111 -2.02 6.63 -2.17
CA GLU A 111 -1.34 6.90 -3.46
C GLU A 111 -0.62 8.25 -3.47
N HIS A 112 -1.24 9.28 -2.90
CA HIS A 112 -0.64 10.61 -2.75
C HIS A 112 0.60 10.59 -1.86
N ALA A 113 0.57 9.87 -0.73
CA ALA A 113 1.73 9.72 0.14
C ALA A 113 2.90 9.01 -0.57
N TYR A 114 2.60 8.12 -1.51
CA TYR A 114 3.59 7.40 -2.32
C TYR A 114 4.08 8.18 -3.54
N GLY A 115 3.45 9.30 -3.88
CA GLY A 115 3.84 10.17 -4.99
C GLY A 115 3.28 9.75 -6.36
N GLU A 116 2.41 8.75 -6.42
CA GLU A 116 1.77 8.32 -7.67
C GLU A 116 0.71 9.30 -8.17
N ARG A 117 0.15 10.14 -7.28
CA ARG A 117 -0.82 11.18 -7.63
C ARG A 117 -0.47 12.52 -7.00
N GLY A 118 -0.04 13.48 -7.83
CA GLY A 118 0.13 14.90 -7.45
C GLY A 118 1.53 15.47 -7.72
N LYS A 119 1.61 16.74 -8.13
CA LYS A 119 2.84 17.47 -8.52
C LYS A 119 3.80 17.82 -7.37
N MET A 120 3.54 17.38 -6.14
CA MET A 120 4.23 17.83 -4.92
C MET A 120 4.32 16.69 -3.89
N SER A 121 4.90 15.54 -4.24
CA SER A 121 5.49 14.69 -3.21
C SER A 121 6.80 15.38 -2.79
N VAL A 122 6.92 15.75 -1.51
CA VAL A 122 8.19 16.26 -1.00
C VAL A 122 9.19 15.11 -1.07
N ALA A 123 9.98 15.09 -2.13
CA ALA A 123 11.25 14.39 -2.18
C ALA A 123 12.16 15.10 -1.17
N PHE A 124 12.36 14.46 -0.02
CA PHE A 124 13.44 14.84 0.90
C PHE A 124 14.74 14.24 0.40
#